data_AF-A0A947ACI0-F1
#
_entry.id   AF-A0A947ACI0-F1
#
_cell.length_a   1.000
_cell.length_b   1.000
_cell.length_c   1.000
_cell.angle_alpha   90.00
_cell.angle_beta   90.00
_cell.angle_gamma   90.00
#
_symmetry.space_group_name_H-M   'P 1'
#
loop_
_entity.id
_entity.type
_entity.pdbx_description
1 polymer ?
#
loop_
_entity_poly.entity_id
_entity_poly.type
_entity_poly.pdbx_seq_one_letter_code
_entity_poly.pdbx_strand_id
1 'polypeptide(L)'
;CLFFALSKNKMTVSGGDSYQGNNGINNLLNDGKFLIILVVNFLTMGSQVVIMLFGAIFLIQAKQCSLGEAGAALSVFSIFMVIGRVVCSRLSMRMKHASIVLVLLWFQAVILLLIWQGSGWFALVVLATSGFTFSGTYPTLLALTSMLFPTREGTALGLLSTMGGLGSIVLCWLTGYVAGLTNIGIGFIVTILACSSALILFQFKYSALCRRETRED
;
A
#
# COMPACT_ATOMS: atom_id res chain seq x y z
N CYS A 1 -2.21 -20.07 -30.13
CA CYS A 1 -1.45 -21.33 -29.93
C CYS A 1 -0.40 -21.06 -28.85
N LEU A 2 -0.50 -21.46 -27.59
CA LEU A 2 -1.12 -22.62 -26.98
C LEU A 2 -2.15 -22.24 -25.90
N PHE A 3 -3.37 -22.74 -26.12
CA PHE A 3 -4.43 -22.90 -25.13
C PHE A 3 -4.02 -24.00 -24.15
N PHE A 4 -4.18 -23.81 -22.84
CA PHE A 4 -5.39 -24.27 -22.13
C PHE A 4 -5.64 -25.78 -22.35
N ALA A 5 -4.86 -26.62 -21.66
CA ALA A 5 -5.15 -28.03 -21.55
C ALA A 5 -4.60 -28.60 -20.23
N LEU A 6 -5.53 -29.11 -19.42
CA LEU A 6 -5.34 -30.19 -18.44
C LEU A 6 -4.68 -29.84 -17.10
N SER A 7 -5.52 -29.46 -16.14
CA SER A 7 -5.62 -30.31 -14.94
C SER A 7 -7.06 -30.29 -14.43
N LYS A 8 -7.81 -31.32 -14.81
CA LYS A 8 -9.16 -31.60 -14.33
C LYS A 8 -9.04 -32.68 -13.25
N ASN A 9 -9.63 -32.38 -12.09
CA ASN A 9 -10.26 -33.31 -11.15
C ASN A 9 -9.34 -34.18 -10.27
N LYS A 10 -9.29 -33.90 -8.97
CA LYS A 10 -10.33 -34.23 -7.97
C LYS A 10 -9.75 -33.86 -6.60
N MET A 11 -10.14 -32.71 -6.05
CA MET A 11 -10.17 -32.59 -4.59
C MET A 11 -11.62 -32.74 -4.19
N THR A 12 -11.94 -33.94 -3.72
CA THR A 12 -13.06 -34.20 -2.82
C THR A 12 -12.94 -33.21 -1.66
N VAL A 13 -13.67 -32.09 -1.75
CA VAL A 13 -13.95 -31.23 -0.60
C VAL A 13 -14.92 -32.03 0.26
N SER A 14 -14.36 -32.88 1.11
CA SER A 14 -15.07 -33.54 2.19
C SER A 14 -15.56 -32.44 3.13
N GLY A 15 -16.87 -32.41 3.37
CA GLY A 15 -17.47 -31.53 4.35
C GLY A 15 -16.85 -31.73 5.73
N GLY A 16 -16.56 -30.61 6.38
CA GLY A 16 -16.03 -30.51 7.74
C GLY A 16 -15.36 -29.14 7.91
N ASP A 17 -15.73 -28.39 8.95
CA ASP A 17 -15.06 -27.18 9.47
C ASP A 17 -15.51 -25.79 8.99
N SER A 18 -16.78 -25.62 8.60
CA SER A 18 -17.42 -24.29 8.57
C SER A 18 -17.59 -23.64 9.95
N TYR A 19 -17.22 -24.32 11.05
CA TYR A 19 -17.27 -23.80 12.43
C TYR A 19 -15.91 -23.34 12.98
N GLN A 20 -14.79 -23.59 12.29
CA GLN A 20 -13.45 -23.15 12.74
C GLN A 20 -12.98 -21.86 12.06
N GLY A 21 -13.54 -21.53 10.90
CA GLY A 21 -13.21 -20.33 10.13
C GLY A 21 -13.54 -19.03 10.86
N ASN A 22 -14.75 -18.87 11.40
CA ASN A 22 -15.15 -17.60 12.03
C ASN A 22 -14.37 -17.29 13.32
N ASN A 23 -14.14 -18.30 14.16
CA ASN A 23 -13.32 -18.17 15.35
C ASN A 23 -11.85 -17.89 15.00
N GLY A 24 -11.37 -18.43 13.88
CA GLY A 24 -10.02 -18.22 13.41
C GLY A 24 -9.75 -16.81 12.91
N ILE A 25 -10.68 -16.26 12.10
CA ILE A 25 -10.60 -14.90 11.57
C ILE A 25 -10.82 -13.89 12.70
N ASN A 26 -11.77 -14.13 13.61
CA ASN A 26 -11.98 -13.29 14.77
C ASN A 26 -10.76 -13.26 15.69
N ASN A 27 -10.08 -14.39 15.92
CA ASN A 27 -8.82 -14.41 16.69
C ASN A 27 -7.70 -13.64 16.00
N LEU A 28 -7.61 -13.66 14.66
CA LEU A 28 -6.63 -12.87 13.91
C LEU A 28 -6.96 -11.37 14.01
N LEU A 29 -8.23 -10.99 13.82
CA LEU A 29 -8.68 -9.60 13.94
C LEU A 29 -8.55 -9.05 15.37
N ASN A 30 -8.63 -9.92 16.37
CA ASN A 30 -8.42 -9.56 17.77
C ASN A 30 -6.93 -9.46 18.14
N ASP A 31 -6.02 -9.96 17.29
CA ASP A 31 -4.59 -9.66 17.42
C ASP A 31 -4.34 -8.23 16.93
N GLY A 32 -4.17 -7.31 17.87
CA GLY A 32 -3.96 -5.90 17.58
C GLY A 32 -2.81 -5.63 16.60
N LYS A 33 -1.84 -6.55 16.45
CA LYS A 33 -0.74 -6.42 15.48
C LYS A 33 -1.21 -6.65 14.04
N PHE A 34 -2.02 -7.69 13.84
CA PHE A 34 -2.59 -7.99 12.53
C PHE A 34 -3.53 -6.87 12.09
N LEU A 35 -4.32 -6.34 13.01
CA LEU A 35 -5.19 -5.19 12.76
C LEU A 35 -4.39 -3.95 12.33
N ILE A 36 -3.24 -3.68 12.96
CA ILE A 36 -2.36 -2.57 12.54
C ILE A 36 -1.83 -2.80 11.13
N ILE A 37 -1.34 -4.00 10.81
CA ILE A 37 -0.84 -4.35 9.47
C ILE A 37 -1.96 -4.16 8.44
N LEU A 38 -3.19 -4.59 8.74
CA LEU A 38 -4.38 -4.38 7.92
C LEU A 38 -4.68 -2.90 7.69
N VAL A 39 -4.70 -2.08 8.75
CA VAL A 39 -4.99 -0.64 8.68
C VAL A 39 -3.90 0.11 7.91
N VAL A 40 -2.63 -0.21 8.15
CA VAL A 40 -1.51 0.39 7.42
C VAL A 40 -1.57 0.00 5.95
N ASN A 41 -1.86 -1.27 5.65
CA ASN A 41 -2.05 -1.72 4.28
C ASN A 41 -3.22 -1.00 3.60
N PHE A 42 -4.37 -0.91 4.27
CA PHE A 42 -5.56 -0.19 3.80
C PHE A 42 -5.23 1.26 3.43
N LEU A 43 -4.58 2.00 4.34
CA LEU A 43 -4.24 3.41 4.13
C LEU A 43 -3.20 3.58 3.02
N THR A 44 -2.18 2.73 2.99
CA THR A 44 -1.07 2.86 2.03
C THR A 44 -1.49 2.45 0.63
N MET A 45 -2.23 1.33 0.49
CA MET A 45 -2.79 0.91 -0.80
C MET A 45 -3.81 1.89 -1.34
N GLY A 46 -4.66 2.43 -0.47
CA GLY A 46 -5.60 3.43 -0.94
C GLY A 46 -4.92 4.71 -1.39
N SER A 47 -3.90 5.17 -0.65
CA SER A 47 -3.11 6.33 -1.04
C SER A 47 -2.38 6.13 -2.38
N GLN A 48 -1.83 4.93 -2.60
CA GLN A 48 -1.20 4.57 -3.86
C GLN A 48 -2.17 4.68 -5.04
N VAL A 49 -3.38 4.12 -4.92
CA VAL A 49 -4.37 4.13 -6.00
C VAL A 49 -4.92 5.54 -6.23
N VAL A 50 -5.11 6.32 -5.16
CA VAL A 50 -5.50 7.73 -5.28
C VAL A 50 -4.47 8.51 -6.11
N ILE A 51 -3.18 8.31 -5.88
CA ILE A 51 -2.13 9.03 -6.63
C ILE A 51 -2.07 8.55 -8.08
N MET A 52 -2.30 7.27 -8.32
CA MET A 52 -2.35 6.73 -9.67
C MET A 52 -3.52 7.30 -10.48
N LEU A 53 -4.69 7.52 -9.84
CA LEU A 53 -5.88 8.04 -10.51
C LEU A 53 -5.93 9.57 -10.57
N PHE A 54 -5.61 10.25 -9.48
CA PHE A 54 -5.75 11.70 -9.33
C PHE A 54 -4.42 12.46 -9.46
N GLY A 55 -3.26 11.79 -9.49
CA GLY A 55 -1.94 12.42 -9.53
C GLY A 55 -1.71 13.29 -10.77
N ALA A 56 -2.07 12.81 -11.97
CA ALA A 56 -1.99 13.65 -13.17
C ALA A 56 -3.00 14.81 -13.12
N ILE A 57 -4.20 14.56 -12.61
CA ILE A 57 -5.24 15.60 -12.50
C ILE A 57 -4.77 16.71 -11.55
N PHE A 58 -4.07 16.35 -10.47
CA PHE A 58 -3.44 17.30 -9.56
C PHE A 58 -2.36 18.15 -10.27
N LEU A 59 -1.50 17.54 -11.08
CA LEU A 59 -0.50 18.29 -11.86
C LEU A 59 -1.15 19.26 -12.86
N ILE A 60 -2.18 18.82 -13.56
CA ILE A 60 -2.86 19.63 -14.57
C ILE A 60 -3.63 20.78 -13.90
N GLN A 61 -4.45 20.49 -12.89
CA GLN A 61 -5.33 21.50 -12.30
C GLN A 61 -4.63 22.37 -11.25
N ALA A 62 -3.85 21.78 -10.34
CA ALA A 62 -3.22 22.53 -9.24
C ALA A 62 -1.93 23.24 -9.66
N LYS A 63 -1.24 22.74 -10.69
CA LYS A 63 0.05 23.31 -11.16
C LYS A 63 0.01 23.85 -12.60
N GLN A 64 -1.15 23.78 -13.28
CA GLN A 64 -1.36 24.27 -14.65
C GLN A 64 -0.36 23.66 -15.66
N CYS A 65 0.10 22.42 -15.40
CA CYS A 65 1.02 21.71 -16.28
C CYS A 65 0.30 21.19 -17.53
N SER A 66 1.06 20.99 -18.61
CA SER A 66 0.51 20.42 -19.84
C SER A 66 0.10 18.96 -19.64
N LEU A 67 -0.97 18.53 -20.34
CA LEU A 67 -1.46 17.15 -20.31
C LEU A 67 -0.35 16.14 -20.69
N GLY A 68 0.51 16.51 -21.63
CA GLY A 68 1.64 15.67 -22.06
C GLY A 68 2.67 15.45 -20.96
N GLU A 69 2.99 16.48 -20.18
CA GLU A 69 3.97 16.40 -19.10
C GLU A 69 3.44 15.61 -17.91
N ALA A 70 2.16 15.80 -17.56
CA ALA A 70 1.50 15.04 -16.50
C ALA A 70 1.39 13.54 -16.84
N GLY A 71 1.09 13.21 -18.10
CA GLY A 71 1.09 11.83 -18.59
C GLY A 71 2.48 11.20 -18.60
N ALA A 72 3.51 11.96 -18.97
CA ALA A 72 4.91 11.52 -18.89
C ALA A 72 5.31 11.24 -17.43
N ALA A 73 4.93 12.12 -16.48
CA ALA A 73 5.19 11.92 -15.05
C ALA A 73 4.58 10.62 -14.52
N LEU A 74 3.33 10.32 -14.88
CA LEU A 74 2.64 9.08 -14.48
C LEU A 74 3.28 7.83 -15.11
N SER A 75 3.76 7.94 -16.35
CA SER A 75 4.45 6.85 -17.03
C SER A 75 5.77 6.52 -16.32
N VAL A 76 6.54 7.57 -16.00
CA VAL A 76 7.79 7.45 -15.24
C VAL A 76 7.51 6.91 -13.83
N PHE A 77 6.48 7.40 -13.14
CA PHE A 77 6.01 6.87 -11.86
C PHE A 77 5.78 5.35 -11.92
N SER A 78 5.12 4.86 -12.97
CA SER A 78 4.85 3.42 -13.14
C SER A 78 6.15 2.62 -13.34
N ILE A 79 7.11 3.15 -14.11
CA ILE A 79 8.42 2.53 -14.30
C ILE A 79 9.19 2.47 -12.98
N PHE A 80 9.29 3.59 -12.24
CA PHE A 80 9.94 3.64 -10.94
C PHE A 80 9.25 2.72 -9.93
N MET A 81 7.93 2.56 -10.02
CA MET A 81 7.20 1.60 -9.19
C MET A 81 7.66 0.16 -9.49
N VAL A 82 7.77 -0.25 -10.75
CA VAL A 82 8.23 -1.60 -11.09
C VAL A 82 9.68 -1.81 -10.64
N ILE A 83 10.56 -0.85 -10.90
CA ILE A 83 11.97 -0.93 -10.50
C ILE A 83 12.09 -1.00 -8.97
N GLY A 84 11.36 -0.16 -8.25
CA GLY A 84 11.34 -0.18 -6.79
C GLY A 84 10.91 -1.54 -6.23
N ARG A 85 10.09 -2.33 -6.95
CA ARG A 85 9.54 -3.59 -6.43
C ARG A 85 10.65 -4.63 -6.41
N VAL A 86 11.44 -4.64 -7.48
CA VAL A 86 12.63 -5.47 -7.61
C VAL A 86 13.66 -5.08 -6.56
N VAL A 87 13.91 -3.77 -6.37
CA VAL A 87 14.86 -3.28 -5.36
C VAL A 87 14.40 -3.65 -3.95
N CYS A 88 13.12 -3.45 -3.62
CA CYS A 88 12.57 -3.76 -2.32
C CYS A 88 12.59 -5.26 -2.02
N SER A 89 12.27 -6.10 -3.01
CA SER A 89 12.40 -7.56 -2.89
C SER A 89 13.83 -8.02 -2.65
N ARG A 90 14.84 -7.32 -3.18
CA ARG A 90 16.25 -7.59 -2.85
C ARG A 90 16.64 -7.07 -1.48
N LEU A 91 16.13 -5.90 -1.08
CA LEU A 91 16.43 -5.30 0.22
C LEU A 91 15.80 -6.08 1.38
N SER A 92 14.61 -6.66 1.16
CA SER A 92 13.90 -7.50 2.12
C SER A 92 14.65 -8.78 2.47
N MET A 93 15.64 -9.18 1.67
CA MET A 93 16.51 -10.32 1.97
C MET A 93 17.69 -9.97 2.89
N ARG A 94 17.97 -8.67 3.13
CA ARG A 94 19.12 -8.23 3.93
C ARG A 94 18.75 -7.45 5.19
N MET A 95 17.52 -6.95 5.31
CA MET A 95 17.07 -6.14 6.44
C MET A 95 15.69 -6.55 6.94
N LYS A 96 15.44 -6.28 8.22
CA LYS A 96 14.15 -6.54 8.89
C LYS A 96 13.01 -5.92 8.11
N HIS A 97 11.96 -6.70 7.84
CA HIS A 97 10.83 -6.29 7.03
C HIS A 97 10.12 -5.07 7.64
N ALA A 98 10.00 -5.04 8.98
CA ALA A 98 9.39 -3.92 9.69
C ALA A 98 10.17 -2.60 9.51
N SER A 99 11.51 -2.63 9.53
CA SER A 99 12.34 -1.43 9.35
C SER A 99 12.23 -0.85 7.94
N ILE A 100 12.16 -1.74 6.93
CA ILE A 100 11.98 -1.33 5.53
C ILE A 100 10.65 -0.58 5.36
N VAL A 101 9.55 -1.15 5.87
CA VAL A 101 8.22 -0.50 5.80
C VAL A 101 8.23 0.88 6.44
N LEU A 102 8.89 1.04 7.60
CA LEU A 102 8.94 2.32 8.31
C LEU A 102 9.71 3.39 7.51
N VAL A 103 10.85 3.03 6.91
CA VAL A 103 11.63 3.94 6.05
C VAL A 103 10.82 4.33 4.81
N LEU A 104 10.12 3.38 4.19
CA LEU A 104 9.27 3.64 3.04
C LEU A 104 8.12 4.59 3.40
N LEU A 105 7.43 4.36 4.52
CA LEU A 105 6.36 5.25 5.00
C LEU A 105 6.87 6.67 5.27
N TRP A 106 8.07 6.81 5.85
CA TRP A 106 8.70 8.11 6.06
C TRP A 106 8.98 8.84 4.76
N PHE A 107 9.65 8.16 3.82
CA PHE A 107 9.85 8.71 2.48
C PHE A 107 8.52 9.09 1.83
N GLN A 108 7.46 8.31 2.06
CA GLN A 108 6.16 8.50 1.43
C GLN A 108 5.51 9.79 1.90
N ALA A 109 5.50 10.01 3.21
CA ALA A 109 4.96 11.22 3.82
C ALA A 109 5.73 12.47 3.37
N VAL A 110 7.07 12.39 3.35
CA VAL A 110 7.92 13.52 2.93
C VAL A 110 7.68 13.86 1.46
N ILE A 111 7.65 12.87 0.57
CA ILE A 111 7.39 13.08 -0.85
C ILE A 111 6.01 13.68 -1.09
N LEU A 112 4.97 13.22 -0.39
CA LEU A 112 3.63 13.79 -0.52
C LEU A 112 3.56 15.26 -0.08
N LEU A 113 4.26 15.61 1.01
CA LEU A 113 4.38 17.00 1.44
C LEU A 113 5.14 17.85 0.41
N LEU A 114 6.22 17.32 -0.17
CA LEU A 114 7.00 17.99 -1.22
C LEU A 114 6.17 18.19 -2.51
N ILE A 115 5.31 17.25 -2.88
CA ILE A 115 4.38 17.40 -4.02
C ILE A 115 3.38 18.53 -3.75
N TRP A 116 2.87 18.60 -2.53
CA TRP A 116 1.89 19.62 -2.15
C TRP A 116 2.51 21.03 -2.15
N GLN A 117 3.67 21.20 -1.52
CA GLN A 117 4.36 22.49 -1.37
C GLN A 117 5.17 22.91 -2.62
N GLY A 118 5.61 21.97 -3.44
CA GLY A 118 6.51 22.21 -4.57
C GLY A 118 5.92 23.07 -5.69
N SER A 119 6.75 23.81 -6.42
CA SER A 119 6.34 24.48 -7.67
C SER A 119 6.02 23.46 -8.77
N GLY A 120 5.34 23.85 -9.86
CA GLY A 120 4.82 22.89 -10.86
C GLY A 120 5.85 21.90 -11.39
N TRP A 121 7.02 22.38 -11.84
CA TRP A 121 8.10 21.51 -12.33
C TRP A 121 8.69 20.60 -11.25
N PHE A 122 8.83 21.11 -10.03
CA PHE A 122 9.34 20.34 -8.90
C PHE A 122 8.36 19.24 -8.48
N ALA A 123 7.06 19.57 -8.39
CA ALA A 123 6.01 18.60 -8.08
C ALA A 123 5.96 17.47 -9.11
N LEU A 124 6.26 17.76 -10.38
CA LEU A 124 6.30 16.79 -11.48
C LEU A 124 7.42 15.76 -11.30
N VAL A 125 8.64 16.22 -11.00
CA VAL A 125 9.78 15.35 -10.70
C VAL A 125 9.57 14.55 -9.41
N VAL A 126 9.01 15.17 -8.38
CA VAL A 126 8.75 14.50 -7.10
C VAL A 126 7.63 13.47 -7.24
N LEU A 127 6.58 13.75 -8.03
CA LEU A 127 5.54 12.76 -8.33
C LEU A 127 6.12 11.57 -9.10
N ALA A 128 6.98 11.82 -10.10
CA ALA A 128 7.64 10.76 -10.86
C ALA A 128 8.49 9.85 -9.95
N THR A 129 9.23 10.43 -9.01
CA THR A 129 10.05 9.67 -8.05
C THR A 129 9.25 9.02 -6.93
N SER A 130 8.03 9.50 -6.64
CA SER A 130 7.13 8.90 -5.63
C SER A 130 6.77 7.44 -5.90
N GLY A 131 6.84 7.01 -7.16
CA GLY A 131 6.61 5.61 -7.56
C GLY A 131 7.57 4.64 -6.88
N PHE A 132 8.80 5.07 -6.59
CA PHE A 132 9.79 4.27 -5.88
C PHE A 132 9.35 3.96 -4.44
N THR A 133 8.64 4.90 -3.81
CA THR A 133 8.28 4.81 -2.39
C THR A 133 7.07 3.94 -2.13
N PHE A 134 6.05 4.02 -3.00
CA PHE A 134 4.89 3.10 -2.95
C PHE A 134 5.22 1.67 -3.33
N SER A 135 6.33 1.49 -4.02
CA SER A 135 6.68 0.25 -4.67
C SER A 135 6.79 -0.94 -3.71
N GLY A 136 7.50 -0.74 -2.59
CA GLY A 136 7.88 -1.82 -1.70
C GLY A 136 6.92 -2.10 -0.56
N THR A 137 5.98 -1.21 -0.28
CA THR A 137 5.19 -1.28 0.95
C THR A 137 4.28 -2.51 0.97
N TYR A 138 3.60 -2.78 -0.14
CA TYR A 138 2.73 -3.96 -0.26
C TYR A 138 3.45 -5.31 -0.22
N PRO A 139 4.47 -5.59 -1.06
CA PRO A 139 5.17 -6.87 -1.00
C PRO A 139 5.87 -7.08 0.35
N THR A 140 6.33 -6.01 1.01
CA THR A 140 6.94 -6.13 2.34
C THR A 140 5.90 -6.40 3.42
N LEU A 141 4.71 -5.79 3.36
CA LEU A 141 3.60 -6.11 4.27
C LEU A 141 3.09 -7.54 4.07
N LEU A 142 3.03 -8.02 2.82
CA LEU A 142 2.71 -9.42 2.52
C LEU A 142 3.75 -10.36 3.12
N ALA A 143 5.05 -10.12 2.91
CA ALA A 143 6.13 -10.93 3.47
C ALA A 143 6.14 -10.90 5.01
N LEU A 144 5.92 -9.73 5.61
CA LEU A 144 5.80 -9.60 7.07
C LEU A 144 4.59 -10.38 7.61
N THR A 145 3.46 -10.35 6.89
CA THR A 145 2.25 -11.07 7.29
C THR A 145 2.42 -12.58 7.19
N SER A 146 3.09 -13.09 6.15
CA SER A 146 3.39 -14.53 6.06
C SER A 146 4.33 -14.97 7.18
N MET A 147 5.38 -14.19 7.48
CA MET A 147 6.32 -14.47 8.56
C MET A 147 5.65 -14.49 9.96
N LEU A 148 4.77 -13.53 10.25
CA LEU A 148 4.12 -13.43 11.57
C LEU A 148 3.00 -14.46 11.79
N PHE A 149 2.43 -15.03 10.72
CA PHE A 149 1.28 -15.92 10.78
C PHE A 149 1.44 -17.19 9.91
N PRO A 150 2.50 -17.99 10.12
CA PRO A 150 2.83 -19.13 9.26
C PRO A 150 1.75 -20.23 9.27
N THR A 151 1.02 -20.38 10.37
CA THR A 151 -0.08 -21.37 10.48
C THR A 151 -1.33 -20.98 9.68
N ARG A 152 -1.49 -19.70 9.31
CA ARG A 152 -2.71 -19.17 8.66
C ARG A 152 -2.41 -18.17 7.54
N GLU A 153 -1.28 -18.33 6.84
CA GLU A 153 -0.81 -17.37 5.83
C GLU A 153 -1.87 -17.07 4.77
N GLY A 154 -2.52 -18.11 4.22
CA GLY A 154 -3.51 -17.92 3.15
C GLY A 154 -4.71 -17.04 3.56
N THR A 155 -5.20 -17.19 4.79
CA THR A 155 -6.31 -16.35 5.31
C THR A 155 -5.82 -14.94 5.63
N ALA A 156 -4.65 -14.81 6.25
CA ALA A 156 -4.08 -13.53 6.64
C ALA A 156 -3.75 -12.65 5.41
N LEU A 157 -3.12 -13.24 4.39
CA LEU A 157 -2.80 -12.57 3.12
C LEU A 157 -4.06 -12.23 2.32
N GLY A 158 -5.06 -13.12 2.31
CA GLY A 158 -6.36 -12.87 1.70
C GLY A 158 -7.03 -11.63 2.30
N LEU A 159 -7.14 -11.58 3.63
CA LEU A 159 -7.75 -10.44 4.32
C LEU A 159 -6.95 -9.15 4.13
N LEU A 160 -5.61 -9.24 4.14
CA LEU A 160 -4.73 -8.11 3.83
C LEU A 160 -5.04 -7.54 2.44
N SER A 161 -5.14 -8.40 1.43
CA SER A 161 -5.45 -8.00 0.06
C SER A 161 -6.85 -7.37 -0.05
N THR A 162 -7.85 -7.97 0.60
CA THR A 162 -9.22 -7.42 0.65
C THR A 162 -9.26 -6.04 1.28
N MET A 163 -8.56 -5.83 2.40
CA MET A 163 -8.45 -4.51 3.02
C MET A 163 -7.69 -3.52 2.16
N GLY A 164 -6.67 -3.96 1.42
CA GLY A 164 -5.96 -3.11 0.46
C GLY A 164 -6.92 -2.57 -0.61
N GLY A 165 -7.72 -3.44 -1.21
CA GLY A 165 -8.73 -3.05 -2.22
C GLY A 165 -9.84 -2.16 -1.65
N LEU A 166 -10.37 -2.49 -0.47
CA LEU A 166 -11.35 -1.65 0.23
C LEU A 166 -10.78 -0.26 0.53
N GLY A 167 -9.53 -0.18 0.96
CA GLY A 167 -8.82 1.07 1.20
C GLY A 167 -8.75 1.95 -0.04
N SER A 168 -8.44 1.34 -1.19
CA SER A 168 -8.45 2.03 -2.48
C SER A 168 -9.82 2.57 -2.83
N ILE A 169 -10.89 1.79 -2.68
CA ILE A 169 -12.25 2.27 -3.00
C ILE A 169 -12.64 3.43 -2.09
N VAL A 170 -12.46 3.28 -0.77
CA VAL A 170 -12.85 4.30 0.22
C VAL A 170 -12.03 5.58 0.05
N LEU A 171 -10.71 5.49 -0.09
CA LEU A 171 -9.86 6.68 -0.23
C LEU A 171 -10.04 7.35 -1.59
N CYS A 172 -10.23 6.60 -2.69
CA CYS A 172 -10.55 7.19 -3.98
C CYS A 172 -11.90 7.90 -3.98
N TRP A 173 -12.92 7.29 -3.37
CA TRP A 173 -14.23 7.91 -3.26
C TRP A 173 -14.17 9.19 -2.41
N LEU A 174 -13.51 9.14 -1.25
CA LEU A 174 -13.34 10.30 -0.38
C LEU A 174 -12.55 11.41 -1.07
N THR A 175 -11.44 11.07 -1.73
CA THR A 175 -10.60 12.03 -2.46
C THR A 175 -11.37 12.65 -3.63
N GLY A 176 -12.09 11.85 -4.41
CA GLY A 176 -12.90 12.32 -5.53
C GLY A 176 -14.05 13.23 -5.09
N TYR A 177 -14.72 12.87 -3.99
CA TYR A 177 -15.79 13.68 -3.40
C TYR A 177 -15.27 15.05 -2.93
N VAL A 178 -14.16 15.06 -2.19
CA VAL A 178 -13.51 16.29 -1.71
C VAL A 178 -12.98 17.14 -2.88
N ALA A 179 -12.37 16.50 -3.88
CA ALA A 179 -11.87 17.16 -5.08
C ALA A 179 -13.00 17.79 -5.91
N GLY A 180 -14.18 17.16 -5.96
CA GLY A 180 -15.35 17.69 -6.67
C GLY A 180 -16.02 18.89 -5.98
N LEU A 181 -15.93 18.99 -4.65
CA LEU A 181 -16.56 20.08 -3.89
C LEU A 181 -15.68 21.33 -3.70
N THR A 182 -14.35 21.16 -3.71
CA THR A 182 -13.43 22.23 -3.32
C THR A 182 -12.41 22.52 -4.41
N ASN A 183 -11.29 21.81 -4.38
CA ASN A 183 -10.20 21.85 -5.35
C ASN A 183 -9.42 20.53 -5.22
N ILE A 184 -8.82 20.06 -6.31
CA ILE A 184 -7.99 18.83 -6.30
C ILE A 184 -6.81 18.93 -5.33
N GLY A 185 -6.33 20.15 -5.05
CA GLY A 185 -5.31 20.39 -4.03
C GLY A 185 -5.71 19.92 -2.63
N ILE A 186 -6.98 20.11 -2.24
CA ILE A 186 -7.51 19.70 -0.94
C ILE A 186 -7.78 18.19 -0.92
N GLY A 187 -8.17 17.60 -2.05
CA GLY A 187 -8.24 16.14 -2.20
C GLY A 187 -6.90 15.46 -1.89
N PHE A 188 -5.79 16.09 -2.25
CA PHE A 188 -4.45 15.56 -1.96
C PHE A 188 -4.10 15.57 -0.46
N ILE A 189 -4.67 16.49 0.32
CA ILE A 189 -4.49 16.54 1.78
C ILE A 189 -5.08 15.29 2.44
N VAL A 190 -6.19 14.74 1.90
CA VAL A 190 -6.78 13.48 2.40
C VAL A 190 -5.76 12.35 2.33
N THR A 191 -5.04 12.24 1.21
CA THR A 191 -3.97 11.25 1.01
C THR A 191 -2.78 11.49 1.95
N ILE A 192 -2.39 12.75 2.16
CA ILE A 192 -1.33 13.11 3.11
C ILE A 192 -1.71 12.66 4.53
N LEU A 193 -2.92 12.99 4.98
CA LEU A 193 -3.43 12.60 6.30
C LEU A 193 -3.53 11.08 6.44
N ALA A 194 -3.96 10.38 5.39
CA ALA A 194 -3.98 8.92 5.37
C ALA A 194 -2.57 8.32 5.54
N CYS A 195 -1.58 8.80 4.78
CA CYS A 195 -0.18 8.36 4.90
C CYS A 195 0.43 8.74 6.27
N SER A 196 0.19 9.94 6.78
CA SER A 196 0.68 10.37 8.09
C SER A 196 0.07 9.54 9.22
N SER A 197 -1.23 9.24 9.17
CA SER A 197 -1.87 8.38 10.15
C SER A 197 -1.31 6.94 10.11
N ALA A 198 -1.08 6.39 8.91
CA ALA A 198 -0.43 5.08 8.76
C ALA A 198 0.99 5.07 9.36
N LEU A 199 1.78 6.12 9.11
CA LEU A 199 3.12 6.29 9.65
C LEU A 199 3.10 6.37 11.17
N ILE A 200 2.22 7.19 11.75
CA ILE A 200 2.11 7.39 13.19
C ILE A 200 1.70 6.07 13.86
N LEU A 201 0.68 5.38 13.34
CA LEU A 201 0.22 4.09 13.86
C LEU A 201 1.34 3.03 13.81
N PHE A 202 2.08 2.98 12.70
CA PHE A 202 3.19 2.05 12.55
C PHE A 202 4.34 2.38 13.51
N GLN A 203 4.72 3.66 13.65
CA GLN A 203 5.76 4.15 14.56
C GLN A 203 5.47 3.79 16.03
N PHE A 204 4.25 4.05 16.51
CA PHE A 204 3.86 3.79 17.91
C PHE A 204 3.97 2.31 18.30
N LYS A 205 3.87 1.39 17.33
CA LYS A 205 3.87 -0.05 17.56
C LYS A 205 5.05 -0.78 16.92
N TYR A 206 5.93 -0.04 16.25
CA TYR A 206 7.16 -0.53 15.61
C TYR A 206 8.06 -1.29 16.59
N SER A 207 8.27 -0.73 17.79
CA SER A 207 9.08 -1.36 18.83
C SER A 207 8.52 -2.71 19.31
N ALA A 208 7.20 -2.90 19.24
CA ALA A 208 6.54 -4.15 19.59
C ALA A 208 6.58 -5.20 18.46
N LEU A 209 6.59 -4.75 17.20
CA LEU A 209 6.74 -5.61 16.01
C LEU A 209 8.18 -6.13 15.88
N CYS A 210 9.16 -5.23 15.98
CA CYS A 210 10.59 -5.56 15.84
C CYS A 210 11.08 -6.56 16.91
N ARG A 211 10.47 -6.55 18.10
CA ARG A 211 10.78 -7.49 19.20
C ARG A 211 10.29 -8.93 18.96
N ARG A 212 9.30 -9.15 18.07
CA ARG A 212 8.84 -10.51 17.72
C ARG A 212 9.64 -11.12 16.59
N GLU A 213 10.01 -10.33 15.58
CA GLU A 213 10.88 -10.77 14.47
C GLU A 213 12.19 -11.36 15.03
N THR A 214 12.78 -10.72 16.03
CA THR A 214 14.00 -11.20 16.72
C THR A 214 13.78 -12.41 17.65
N ARG A 215 12.55 -12.92 17.80
CA ARG A 215 12.23 -14.09 18.64
C ARG A 215 11.90 -15.32 17.80
N GLU A 216 11.74 -15.14 16.49
CA GLU A 216 11.51 -16.20 15.49
C GLU A 216 12.79 -16.54 14.71
N ASP A 217 13.80 -15.65 14.74
CA ASP A 217 15.21 -15.93 14.37
C ASP A 217 15.96 -16.67 15.50
#